data_AF-A0A959SD58-F1
#
_entry.id   AF-A0A959SD58-F1
#
_cell.length_a   1.000
_cell.length_b   1.000
_cell.length_c   1.000
_cell.angle_alpha   90.00
_cell.angle_beta   90.00
_cell.angle_gamma   90.00
#
_symmetry.space_group_name_H-M   'P 1'
#
loop_
_entity.id
_entity.type
_entity.pdbx_description
1 polymer ?
#
loop_
_entity_poly.entity_id
_entity_poly.type
_entity_poly.pdbx_seq_one_letter_code
_entity_poly.pdbx_strand_id
1 'polypeptide(L)'
;MNLRYSLNEHVLPALLLVALWAISLPTKAQSGGSTPNVLCSGAVVNALALDVPVTVSGDNTGAELDPVFGVPVVWEAFTITTCANVSVGYCGTTPAFASSLITLAVGCPLTNFVFNSSANIDPDACGDGNYTILFPNLPAGTYFFPVRQGTGSIGPYSLTFTAVTCTATAPANAVCSGAISLPAGADCVPVPGNVAFATAAGNTGIGCGNGDVADGVWYSFEAMGSTYDLTVAPSAQFNAHVEVFSGDCDGLSSIACAVGSNFGVQTVAELTGLTTGQTYHVRVNDWYSGSPVTTDFYICLELVVTI
;
A
#
# COMPACT_ATOMS: atom_id res chain seq x y z
N MET A 1 28.41 -26.23 -73.22
CA MET A 1 27.02 -26.01 -72.78
C MET A 1 27.07 -25.48 -71.35
N ASN A 2 26.47 -24.32 -71.14
CA ASN A 2 26.44 -23.42 -69.98
C ASN A 2 26.31 -24.08 -68.58
N LEU A 3 27.05 -23.60 -67.55
CA LEU A 3 26.62 -22.76 -66.38
C LEU A 3 25.57 -23.47 -65.47
N ARG A 4 25.52 -23.43 -64.12
CA ARG A 4 26.21 -22.81 -62.97
C ARG A 4 25.42 -23.25 -61.69
N TYR A 5 26.09 -23.33 -60.52
CA TYR A 5 25.61 -23.11 -59.12
C TYR A 5 24.45 -23.98 -58.57
N SER A 6 24.64 -24.78 -57.51
CA SER A 6 24.73 -24.44 -56.07
C SER A 6 23.46 -23.80 -55.50
N LEU A 7 22.77 -24.51 -54.60
CA LEU A 7 22.69 -24.16 -53.17
C LEU A 7 22.01 -25.27 -52.34
N ASN A 8 22.48 -25.33 -51.11
CA ASN A 8 22.27 -26.32 -50.06
C ASN A 8 21.25 -25.73 -49.09
N GLU A 9 20.15 -26.43 -48.78
CA GLU A 9 19.32 -26.07 -47.62
C GLU A 9 18.93 -27.31 -46.81
N HIS A 10 19.37 -27.27 -45.56
CA HIS A 10 19.10 -28.23 -44.51
C HIS A 10 17.61 -28.26 -44.20
N VAL A 11 17.03 -29.46 -44.23
CA VAL A 11 15.69 -29.74 -43.71
C VAL A 11 15.74 -29.70 -42.18
N LEU A 12 15.20 -28.65 -41.57
CA LEU A 12 14.82 -28.62 -40.15
C LEU A 12 13.35 -29.04 -40.03
N PRO A 13 12.96 -29.91 -39.07
CA PRO A 13 11.57 -30.23 -38.86
C PRO A 13 10.88 -29.06 -38.13
N ALA A 14 9.70 -28.68 -38.63
CA ALA A 14 8.83 -27.70 -38.00
C ALA A 14 8.37 -28.19 -36.62
N LEU A 15 8.92 -27.62 -35.54
CA LEU A 15 8.26 -27.66 -34.23
C LEU A 15 7.09 -26.68 -34.29
N LEU A 16 5.88 -27.23 -34.35
CA LEU A 16 4.64 -26.50 -34.13
C LEU A 16 4.59 -26.11 -32.64
N LEU A 17 5.10 -24.92 -32.30
CA LEU A 17 4.83 -24.30 -31.01
C LEU A 17 3.36 -23.90 -30.99
N VAL A 18 2.50 -24.74 -30.41
CA VAL A 18 1.16 -24.32 -30.00
C VAL A 18 1.37 -23.41 -28.80
N ALA A 19 1.24 -22.10 -29.02
CA ALA A 19 1.09 -21.15 -27.93
C ALA A 19 -0.18 -21.52 -27.16
N LEU A 20 -0.03 -22.20 -26.02
CA LEU A 20 -1.09 -22.29 -25.03
C LEU A 20 -1.29 -20.88 -24.49
N TRP A 21 -2.25 -20.17 -25.05
CA TRP A 21 -2.92 -19.11 -24.32
C TRP A 21 -3.56 -19.77 -23.12
N ALA A 22 -3.02 -19.51 -21.92
CA ALA A 22 -3.73 -19.79 -20.69
C ALA A 22 -4.95 -18.86 -20.69
N ILE A 23 -6.08 -19.35 -21.23
CA ILE A 23 -7.37 -18.78 -20.94
C ILE A 23 -7.57 -19.03 -19.46
N SER A 24 -7.36 -17.99 -18.66
CA SER A 24 -7.84 -17.92 -17.29
C SER A 24 -9.33 -18.29 -17.30
N LEU A 25 -9.65 -19.50 -16.86
CA LEU A 25 -11.03 -19.87 -16.58
C LEU A 25 -11.47 -18.98 -15.42
N PRO A 26 -12.67 -18.36 -15.46
CA PRO A 26 -13.16 -17.59 -14.34
C PRO A 26 -13.14 -18.48 -13.10
N THR A 27 -12.48 -18.00 -12.04
CA THR A 27 -12.49 -18.66 -10.75
C THR A 27 -13.94 -18.85 -10.30
N LYS A 28 -14.20 -20.03 -9.74
CA LYS A 28 -15.50 -20.56 -9.34
C LYS A 28 -16.46 -19.48 -8.82
N ALA A 29 -17.62 -19.35 -9.46
CA ALA A 29 -18.72 -18.49 -8.99
C ALA A 29 -19.03 -18.78 -7.51
N GLN A 30 -18.87 -17.78 -6.66
CA GLN A 30 -19.22 -17.84 -5.25
C GLN A 30 -20.66 -17.33 -5.10
N SER A 31 -21.63 -18.24 -4.88
CA SER A 31 -23.05 -17.90 -4.71
C SER A 31 -23.62 -18.35 -3.37
N GLY A 32 -24.64 -17.61 -2.94
CA GLY A 32 -25.23 -17.51 -1.60
C GLY A 32 -25.84 -18.78 -0.97
N GLY A 33 -25.81 -18.79 0.37
CA GLY A 33 -26.43 -19.75 1.27
C GLY A 33 -25.60 -20.00 2.55
N SER A 34 -24.28 -19.94 2.38
CA SER A 34 -23.22 -19.79 3.40
C SER A 34 -21.92 -19.64 2.60
N THR A 35 -21.64 -18.45 2.06
CA THR A 35 -20.51 -18.27 1.14
C THR A 35 -19.17 -18.40 1.89
N PRO A 36 -18.13 -19.02 1.30
CA PRO A 36 -16.83 -19.13 1.93
C PRO A 36 -16.26 -17.77 2.35
N ASN A 37 -16.52 -16.71 1.59
CA ASN A 37 -15.94 -15.39 1.77
C ASN A 37 -16.79 -14.37 2.56
N VAL A 38 -17.69 -14.85 3.43
CA VAL A 38 -18.37 -13.97 4.41
C VAL A 38 -17.36 -13.29 5.33
N LEU A 39 -16.29 -14.00 5.69
CA LEU A 39 -15.13 -13.47 6.39
C LEU A 39 -13.94 -13.38 5.45
N CYS A 40 -13.00 -12.48 5.73
CA CYS A 40 -11.74 -12.37 4.98
C CYS A 40 -11.00 -13.71 4.89
N SER A 41 -11.17 -14.59 5.89
CA SER A 41 -10.41 -15.85 6.01
C SER A 41 -10.84 -16.92 5.02
N GLY A 42 -12.02 -16.77 4.41
CA GLY A 42 -12.46 -17.65 3.34
C GLY A 42 -12.49 -17.00 1.96
N ALA A 43 -11.94 -15.78 1.82
CA ALA A 43 -11.67 -15.19 0.52
C ALA A 43 -10.57 -16.00 -0.21
N VAL A 44 -10.77 -16.26 -1.50
CA VAL A 44 -9.73 -16.85 -2.34
C VAL A 44 -8.71 -15.77 -2.67
N VAL A 45 -7.46 -15.97 -2.24
CA VAL A 45 -6.37 -15.02 -2.52
C VAL A 45 -5.80 -15.29 -3.91
N ASN A 46 -6.05 -14.37 -4.84
CA ASN A 46 -5.55 -14.47 -6.20
C ASN A 46 -4.13 -13.89 -6.31
N ALA A 47 -3.20 -14.62 -6.92
CA ALA A 47 -1.91 -14.04 -7.27
C ALA A 47 -2.11 -13.03 -8.41
N LEU A 48 -1.76 -11.76 -8.18
CA LEU A 48 -1.91 -10.68 -9.14
C LEU A 48 -0.52 -10.27 -9.64
N ALA A 49 -0.12 -10.83 -10.78
CA ALA A 49 1.12 -10.44 -11.45
C ALA A 49 0.93 -9.10 -12.17
N LEU A 50 2.03 -8.35 -12.33
CA LEU A 50 2.02 -7.10 -13.09
C LEU A 50 1.55 -7.36 -14.52
N ASP A 51 0.71 -6.47 -15.05
CA ASP A 51 0.18 -6.47 -16.41
C ASP A 51 -0.63 -7.72 -16.80
N VAL A 52 -1.00 -8.57 -15.82
CA VAL A 52 -1.84 -9.76 -16.01
C VAL A 52 -3.13 -9.61 -15.21
N PRO A 53 -4.24 -9.18 -15.83
CA PRO A 53 -5.52 -9.03 -15.15
C PRO A 53 -6.04 -10.34 -14.56
N VAL A 54 -6.67 -10.25 -13.40
CA VAL A 54 -7.42 -11.34 -12.77
C VAL A 54 -8.87 -10.92 -12.63
N THR A 55 -9.78 -11.68 -13.23
CA THR A 55 -11.23 -11.47 -13.09
C THR A 55 -11.84 -12.55 -12.19
N VAL A 56 -12.63 -12.11 -11.21
CA VAL A 56 -13.41 -12.95 -10.30
C VAL A 56 -14.89 -12.61 -10.43
N SER A 57 -15.76 -13.56 -10.12
CA SER A 57 -17.21 -13.34 -10.09
C SER A 57 -17.79 -13.85 -8.78
N GLY A 58 -18.73 -13.09 -8.24
CA GLY A 58 -19.40 -13.41 -6.98
C GLY A 58 -20.80 -12.82 -6.91
N ASP A 59 -21.43 -12.93 -5.74
CA ASP A 59 -22.73 -12.34 -5.44
C ASP A 59 -22.74 -11.87 -3.98
N ASN A 60 -23.00 -10.58 -3.76
CA ASN A 60 -23.05 -10.00 -2.41
C ASN A 60 -24.45 -10.04 -1.78
N THR A 61 -25.43 -10.69 -2.43
CA THR A 61 -26.80 -10.82 -1.92
C THR A 61 -26.83 -11.62 -0.63
N GLY A 62 -27.33 -10.99 0.43
CA GLY A 62 -27.45 -11.64 1.74
C GLY A 62 -26.12 -11.74 2.47
N ALA A 63 -25.16 -10.88 2.13
CA ALA A 63 -23.93 -10.72 2.90
C ALA A 63 -24.24 -10.41 4.37
N GLU A 64 -23.32 -10.79 5.26
CA GLU A 64 -23.43 -10.48 6.69
C GLU A 64 -22.79 -9.13 7.00
N LEU A 65 -23.31 -8.46 8.03
CA LEU A 65 -22.79 -7.18 8.51
C LEU A 65 -21.33 -7.34 8.96
N ASP A 66 -20.41 -6.66 8.29
CA ASP A 66 -19.04 -6.58 8.76
C ASP A 66 -18.94 -5.53 9.89
N PRO A 67 -18.37 -5.90 11.05
CA PRO A 67 -18.34 -5.03 12.23
C PRO A 67 -17.41 -3.83 12.07
N VAL A 68 -16.46 -3.86 11.14
CA VAL A 68 -15.53 -2.76 10.88
C VAL A 68 -16.18 -1.73 9.97
N PHE A 69 -16.78 -2.16 8.87
CA PHE A 69 -17.39 -1.23 7.90
C PHE A 69 -18.83 -0.83 8.25
N GLY A 70 -19.49 -1.55 9.14
CA GLY A 70 -20.88 -1.30 9.50
C GLY A 70 -21.86 -1.51 8.34
N VAL A 71 -21.45 -2.26 7.31
CA VAL A 71 -22.27 -2.63 6.15
C VAL A 71 -22.04 -4.10 5.81
N PRO A 72 -22.99 -4.78 5.17
CA PRO A 72 -22.76 -6.15 4.73
C PRO A 72 -21.75 -6.20 3.59
N VAL A 73 -20.79 -7.12 3.66
CA VAL A 73 -19.76 -7.28 2.62
C VAL A 73 -19.49 -8.76 2.34
N VAL A 74 -19.01 -9.05 1.14
CA VAL A 74 -18.27 -10.27 0.84
C VAL A 74 -16.85 -9.92 0.46
N TRP A 75 -15.91 -10.82 0.71
CA TRP A 75 -14.48 -10.54 0.58
C TRP A 75 -13.89 -11.15 -0.69
N GLU A 76 -13.24 -10.32 -1.50
CA GLU A 76 -12.34 -10.77 -2.56
C GLU A 76 -10.90 -10.41 -2.20
N ALA A 77 -9.92 -11.15 -2.68
CA ALA A 77 -8.53 -10.93 -2.26
C ALA A 77 -7.53 -11.12 -3.39
N PHE A 78 -6.43 -10.38 -3.29
CA PHE A 78 -5.29 -10.50 -4.18
C PHE A 78 -3.96 -10.34 -3.44
N THR A 79 -2.88 -10.84 -4.02
CA THR A 79 -1.51 -10.62 -3.53
C THR A 79 -0.64 -10.10 -4.66
N ILE A 80 0.12 -9.04 -4.35
CA ILE A 80 1.17 -8.48 -5.21
C ILE A 80 2.53 -8.69 -4.52
N THR A 81 3.58 -8.96 -5.30
CA THR A 81 4.92 -9.28 -4.77
C THR A 81 5.91 -8.13 -4.84
N THR A 82 5.51 -7.00 -5.44
CA THR A 82 6.30 -5.78 -5.59
C THR A 82 5.38 -4.58 -5.44
N CYS A 83 5.95 -3.38 -5.32
CA CYS A 83 5.15 -2.15 -5.37
C CYS A 83 4.33 -2.11 -6.67
N ALA A 84 3.03 -1.85 -6.56
CA ALA A 84 2.15 -1.69 -7.71
C ALA A 84 1.07 -0.62 -7.50
N ASN A 85 0.68 0.02 -8.60
CA ASN A 85 -0.62 0.70 -8.70
C ASN A 85 -1.65 -0.36 -9.07
N VAL A 86 -2.64 -0.59 -8.20
CA VAL A 86 -3.66 -1.62 -8.41
C VAL A 86 -4.99 -0.97 -8.75
N SER A 87 -5.61 -1.38 -9.85
CA SER A 87 -6.99 -1.00 -10.15
C SER A 87 -7.94 -2.15 -9.85
N VAL A 88 -9.07 -1.82 -9.23
CA VAL A 88 -10.20 -2.72 -8.99
C VAL A 88 -11.37 -2.23 -9.86
N GLY A 89 -11.74 -2.99 -10.89
CA GLY A 89 -12.79 -2.64 -11.83
C GLY A 89 -14.04 -3.49 -11.68
N TYR A 90 -15.21 -2.86 -11.69
CA TYR A 90 -16.52 -3.54 -11.71
C TYR A 90 -17.02 -3.84 -13.13
N CYS A 91 -16.17 -3.69 -14.14
CA CYS A 91 -16.54 -3.83 -15.55
C CYS A 91 -17.18 -5.20 -15.83
N GLY A 92 -18.30 -5.20 -16.54
CA GLY A 92 -19.13 -6.37 -16.83
C GLY A 92 -20.17 -6.71 -15.76
N THR A 93 -20.19 -6.00 -14.62
CA THR A 93 -21.22 -6.21 -13.59
C THR A 93 -22.59 -5.77 -14.09
N THR A 94 -23.60 -6.65 -14.02
CA THR A 94 -24.95 -6.41 -14.50
C THR A 94 -26.01 -6.88 -13.48
N PRO A 95 -26.92 -6.01 -13.01
CA PRO A 95 -26.98 -4.57 -13.27
C PRO A 95 -25.72 -3.84 -12.79
N ALA A 96 -25.38 -2.72 -13.43
CA ALA A 96 -24.22 -1.92 -13.03
C ALA A 96 -24.33 -1.49 -11.57
N PHE A 97 -23.23 -1.61 -10.82
CA PHE A 97 -23.22 -1.23 -9.42
C PHE A 97 -23.09 0.29 -9.29
N ALA A 98 -23.89 0.88 -8.42
CA ALA A 98 -23.90 2.32 -8.17
C ALA A 98 -22.81 2.81 -7.20
N SER A 99 -22.20 1.94 -6.38
CA SER A 99 -21.24 2.34 -5.34
C SER A 99 -20.46 1.17 -4.72
N SER A 100 -19.26 1.44 -4.21
CA SER A 100 -18.40 0.49 -3.50
C SER A 100 -17.75 1.13 -2.28
N LEU A 101 -17.08 0.32 -1.47
CA LEU A 101 -16.05 0.84 -0.56
C LEU A 101 -14.81 1.23 -1.39
N ILE A 102 -14.06 2.19 -0.90
CA ILE A 102 -12.77 2.65 -1.46
C ILE A 102 -11.64 2.38 -0.47
N THR A 103 -11.63 1.17 0.07
CA THR A 103 -10.68 0.75 1.11
C THR A 103 -10.24 -0.66 0.81
N LEU A 104 -8.97 -0.95 1.08
CA LEU A 104 -8.47 -2.32 1.18
C LEU A 104 -8.22 -2.63 2.65
N ALA A 105 -8.44 -3.87 3.04
CA ALA A 105 -7.98 -4.37 4.32
C ALA A 105 -6.69 -5.19 4.13
N VAL A 106 -5.85 -5.20 5.16
CA VAL A 106 -4.59 -5.93 5.22
C VAL A 106 -4.64 -6.89 6.40
N GLY A 107 -4.12 -8.10 6.19
CA GLY A 107 -4.19 -9.18 7.17
C GLY A 107 -5.58 -9.82 7.27
N CYS A 108 -5.63 -11.03 7.81
CA CYS A 108 -6.88 -11.68 8.20
C CYS A 108 -6.64 -12.60 9.42
N PRO A 109 -7.13 -12.27 10.63
CA PRO A 109 -7.97 -11.10 11.00
C PRO A 109 -7.37 -9.76 10.58
N LEU A 110 -8.22 -8.77 10.30
CA LEU A 110 -7.80 -7.48 9.75
C LEU A 110 -6.85 -6.79 10.75
N THR A 111 -5.65 -6.43 10.28
CA THR A 111 -4.61 -5.78 11.10
C THR A 111 -4.38 -4.32 10.73
N ASN A 112 -4.60 -3.97 9.46
CA ASN A 112 -4.44 -2.61 8.96
C ASN A 112 -5.36 -2.37 7.75
N PHE A 113 -5.39 -1.13 7.24
CA PHE A 113 -6.21 -0.72 6.12
C PHE A 113 -5.40 0.14 5.16
N VAL A 114 -5.83 0.19 3.91
CA VAL A 114 -5.42 1.20 2.93
C VAL A 114 -6.59 2.15 2.73
N PHE A 115 -6.43 3.40 3.17
CA PHE A 115 -7.39 4.45 2.89
C PHE A 115 -7.19 5.03 1.49
N ASN A 116 -8.29 5.46 0.89
CA ASN A 116 -8.29 6.02 -0.46
C ASN A 116 -9.28 7.17 -0.56
N SER A 117 -9.26 7.86 -1.70
CA SER A 117 -10.13 8.99 -2.01
C SER A 117 -11.01 8.69 -3.21
N SER A 118 -12.19 9.31 -3.27
CA SER A 118 -13.07 9.25 -4.43
C SER A 118 -12.44 9.87 -5.69
N ALA A 119 -11.38 10.68 -5.54
CA ALA A 119 -10.59 11.19 -6.66
C ALA A 119 -9.92 10.08 -7.49
N ASN A 120 -9.75 8.88 -6.91
CA ASN A 120 -9.19 7.72 -7.58
C ASN A 120 -10.24 6.79 -8.20
N ILE A 121 -11.51 7.21 -8.25
CA ILE A 121 -12.56 6.50 -8.98
C ILE A 121 -12.66 7.10 -10.39
N ASP A 122 -12.51 6.26 -11.40
CA ASP A 122 -12.87 6.61 -12.77
C ASP A 122 -14.26 6.03 -13.06
N PRO A 123 -15.31 6.87 -13.12
CA PRO A 123 -16.70 6.44 -13.27
C PRO A 123 -17.02 5.88 -14.66
N ASP A 124 -16.20 6.20 -15.67
CA ASP A 124 -16.48 5.88 -17.07
C ASP A 124 -15.51 4.82 -17.64
N ALA A 125 -14.55 4.36 -16.84
CA ALA A 125 -13.48 3.44 -17.26
C ALA A 125 -13.97 2.17 -17.96
N CYS A 126 -15.15 1.67 -17.60
CA CYS A 126 -15.70 0.43 -18.14
C CYS A 126 -16.56 0.63 -19.40
N GLY A 127 -17.11 1.83 -19.63
CA GLY A 127 -18.02 2.12 -20.74
C GLY A 127 -19.40 1.44 -20.67
N ASP A 128 -19.71 0.74 -19.57
CA ASP A 128 -20.96 -0.02 -19.35
C ASP A 128 -21.78 0.51 -18.14
N GLY A 129 -21.40 1.68 -17.63
CA GLY A 129 -21.98 2.28 -16.43
C GLY A 129 -21.34 1.82 -15.12
N ASN A 130 -20.38 0.89 -15.14
CA ASN A 130 -19.50 0.57 -14.02
C ASN A 130 -18.22 1.42 -14.06
N TYR A 131 -17.44 1.32 -12.97
CA TYR A 131 -16.28 2.15 -12.70
C TYR A 131 -15.07 1.32 -12.28
N THR A 132 -13.91 1.98 -12.23
CA THR A 132 -12.68 1.43 -11.65
C THR A 132 -12.19 2.29 -10.49
N ILE A 133 -11.50 1.66 -9.53
CA ILE A 133 -10.90 2.31 -8.37
C ILE A 133 -9.39 2.08 -8.42
N LEU A 134 -8.61 3.15 -8.43
CA LEU A 134 -7.15 3.08 -8.37
C LEU A 134 -6.66 3.13 -6.93
N PHE A 135 -5.84 2.16 -6.53
CA PHE A 135 -5.06 2.16 -5.29
C PHE A 135 -3.59 2.36 -5.67
N PRO A 136 -3.08 3.60 -5.57
CA PRO A 136 -1.74 3.91 -6.01
C PRO A 136 -0.69 3.43 -5.01
N ASN A 137 0.49 3.08 -5.51
CA ASN A 137 1.70 2.83 -4.72
C ASN A 137 1.52 1.81 -3.58
N LEU A 138 0.74 0.76 -3.79
CA LEU A 138 0.59 -0.31 -2.80
C LEU A 138 1.92 -1.06 -2.67
N PRO A 139 2.44 -1.27 -1.45
CA PRO A 139 3.60 -2.13 -1.24
C PRO A 139 3.28 -3.60 -1.57
N ALA A 140 4.32 -4.43 -1.60
CA ALA A 140 4.12 -5.87 -1.72
C ALA A 140 3.30 -6.38 -0.52
N GLY A 141 2.29 -7.20 -0.78
CA GLY A 141 1.37 -7.63 0.27
C GLY A 141 0.13 -8.34 -0.24
N THR A 142 -0.62 -8.89 0.71
CA THR A 142 -1.95 -9.46 0.49
C THR A 142 -3.01 -8.47 0.93
N TYR A 143 -3.95 -8.19 0.03
CA TYR A 143 -5.00 -7.21 0.21
C TYR A 143 -6.37 -7.87 0.05
N PHE A 144 -7.30 -7.44 0.89
CA PHE A 144 -8.69 -7.90 0.88
C PHE A 144 -9.59 -6.72 0.49
N PHE A 145 -10.35 -6.89 -0.58
CA PHE A 145 -11.30 -5.91 -1.09
C PHE A 145 -12.73 -6.27 -0.62
N PRO A 146 -13.37 -5.43 0.21
CA PRO A 146 -14.72 -5.66 0.70
C PRO A 146 -15.76 -5.21 -0.35
N VAL A 147 -16.45 -6.17 -0.95
CA VAL A 147 -17.54 -5.92 -1.90
C VAL A 147 -18.83 -5.67 -1.11
N ARG A 148 -19.13 -4.39 -0.85
CA ARG A 148 -20.29 -4.00 -0.05
C ARG A 148 -21.63 -4.30 -0.72
N GLN A 149 -22.61 -4.66 0.09
CA GLN A 149 -24.03 -4.61 -0.22
C GLN A 149 -24.57 -3.21 0.14
N GLY A 150 -25.28 -2.57 -0.79
CA GLY A 150 -25.93 -1.29 -0.54
C GLY A 150 -26.92 -0.89 -1.64
N THR A 151 -27.62 0.23 -1.47
CA THR A 151 -28.59 0.73 -2.46
C THR A 151 -27.94 0.84 -3.85
N GLY A 152 -28.47 0.08 -4.82
CA GLY A 152 -27.93 0.03 -6.19
C GLY A 152 -26.67 -0.81 -6.37
N SER A 153 -26.26 -1.61 -5.38
CA SER A 153 -25.05 -2.44 -5.40
C SER A 153 -25.30 -3.76 -4.67
N ILE A 154 -26.37 -4.47 -5.09
CA ILE A 154 -26.77 -5.77 -4.56
C ILE A 154 -26.96 -6.72 -5.74
N GLY A 155 -26.37 -7.92 -5.65
CA GLY A 155 -26.51 -8.95 -6.66
C GLY A 155 -25.18 -9.53 -7.12
N PRO A 156 -25.21 -10.27 -8.24
CA PRO A 156 -24.02 -10.80 -8.85
C PRO A 156 -23.11 -9.66 -9.36
N TYR A 157 -21.81 -9.87 -9.26
CA TYR A 157 -20.78 -8.93 -9.73
C TYR A 157 -19.64 -9.64 -10.47
N SER A 158 -18.96 -8.88 -11.31
CA SER A 158 -17.69 -9.22 -11.95
C SER A 158 -16.66 -8.19 -11.52
N LEU A 159 -15.56 -8.64 -10.91
CA LEU A 159 -14.47 -7.80 -10.45
C LEU A 159 -13.19 -8.15 -11.19
N THR A 160 -12.52 -7.15 -11.74
CA THR A 160 -11.21 -7.31 -12.37
C THR A 160 -10.15 -6.56 -11.58
N PHE A 161 -9.15 -7.29 -11.10
CA PHE A 161 -7.94 -6.73 -10.52
C PHE A 161 -6.87 -6.59 -11.60
N THR A 162 -6.23 -5.42 -11.68
CA THR A 162 -5.06 -5.20 -12.53
C THR A 162 -3.97 -4.53 -11.72
N ALA A 163 -2.72 -4.94 -11.90
CA ALA A 163 -1.57 -4.30 -11.27
C ALA A 163 -0.62 -3.78 -12.34
N VAL A 164 -0.15 -2.56 -12.20
CA VAL A 164 0.97 -2.01 -12.98
C VAL A 164 2.05 -1.57 -12.03
N THR A 165 3.32 -1.63 -12.46
CA THR A 165 4.44 -1.21 -11.60
C THR A 165 4.24 0.22 -11.09
N CYS A 166 4.72 0.48 -9.88
CA CYS A 166 4.91 1.87 -9.43
C CYS A 166 5.83 2.57 -10.43
N THR A 167 5.38 3.68 -11.01
CA THR A 167 6.11 4.42 -12.06
C THR A 167 6.96 5.55 -11.50
N ALA A 168 6.72 5.94 -10.25
CA ALA A 168 7.46 6.99 -9.57
C ALA A 168 8.66 6.42 -8.81
N THR A 169 9.76 7.16 -8.83
CA THR A 169 10.96 6.85 -8.06
C THR A 169 10.76 7.26 -6.61
N ALA A 170 11.11 6.38 -5.68
CA ALA A 170 11.12 6.72 -4.27
C ALA A 170 12.06 7.91 -3.98
N PRO A 171 11.75 8.76 -2.99
CA PRO A 171 12.65 9.82 -2.59
C PRO A 171 13.95 9.23 -2.02
N ALA A 172 15.06 9.97 -2.14
CA ALA A 172 16.38 9.48 -1.72
C ALA A 172 16.43 9.06 -0.25
N ASN A 173 15.64 9.73 0.60
CA ASN A 173 15.54 9.42 2.03
C ASN A 173 14.47 8.38 2.37
N ALA A 174 13.88 7.69 1.39
CA ALA A 174 13.05 6.51 1.67
C ALA A 174 13.86 5.29 2.13
N VAL A 175 15.19 5.41 2.22
CA VAL A 175 16.10 4.41 2.81
C VAL A 175 16.97 5.06 3.88
N CYS A 176 17.33 4.30 4.91
CA CYS A 176 18.11 4.82 6.04
C CYS A 176 19.44 5.47 5.60
N SER A 177 20.15 4.89 4.63
CA SER A 177 21.42 5.44 4.13
C SER A 177 21.26 6.81 3.44
N GLY A 178 20.03 7.17 3.04
CA GLY A 178 19.68 8.45 2.46
C GLY A 178 19.06 9.42 3.46
N ALA A 179 19.14 9.12 4.76
CA ALA A 179 18.56 9.95 5.82
C ALA A 179 18.96 11.43 5.69
N ILE A 180 17.97 12.31 5.80
CA ILE A 180 18.20 13.75 5.78
C ILE A 180 18.65 14.21 7.17
N SER A 181 19.70 15.02 7.24
CA SER A 181 20.14 15.62 8.50
C SER A 181 19.05 16.53 9.07
N LEU A 182 18.55 16.19 10.25
CA LEU A 182 17.59 16.98 11.01
C LEU A 182 18.34 17.90 11.98
N PRO A 183 18.18 19.23 11.88
CA PRO A 183 18.79 20.15 12.83
C PRO A 183 18.25 19.90 14.24
N ALA A 184 19.16 19.64 15.18
CA ALA A 184 18.87 19.63 16.61
C ALA A 184 19.21 21.02 17.17
N GLY A 185 18.38 21.58 18.05
CA GLY A 185 18.61 22.90 18.64
C GLY A 185 17.68 23.20 19.79
N ALA A 186 17.88 24.34 20.47
CA ALA A 186 17.00 24.76 21.57
C ALA A 186 15.62 25.26 21.08
N ASP A 187 15.50 25.55 19.79
CA ASP A 187 14.25 25.96 19.15
C ASP A 187 13.84 24.89 18.12
N CYS A 188 12.55 24.60 18.03
CA CYS A 188 11.99 23.86 16.91
C CYS A 188 12.19 24.63 15.58
N VAL A 189 13.04 24.11 14.70
CA VAL A 189 13.19 24.58 13.31
C VAL A 189 12.50 23.60 12.36
N PRO A 190 11.31 23.93 11.82
CA PRO A 190 10.56 23.02 10.96
C PRO A 190 11.28 22.74 9.64
N VAL A 191 11.46 21.46 9.33
CA VAL A 191 11.95 20.94 8.06
C VAL A 191 10.78 20.33 7.30
N PRO A 192 10.51 20.71 6.03
CA PRO A 192 9.47 20.07 5.24
C PRO A 192 9.85 18.63 4.92
N GLY A 193 8.88 17.73 5.01
CA GLY A 193 9.01 16.31 4.68
C GLY A 193 7.84 15.83 3.81
N ASN A 194 8.07 14.75 3.07
CA ASN A 194 7.06 14.15 2.21
C ASN A 194 7.30 12.64 2.05
N VAL A 195 6.26 11.81 2.26
CA VAL A 195 6.31 10.34 2.13
C VAL A 195 5.90 9.81 0.74
N ALA A 196 5.60 10.70 -0.21
CA ALA A 196 5.13 10.31 -1.54
C ALA A 196 6.11 9.35 -2.21
N PHE A 197 5.56 8.25 -2.72
CA PHE A 197 6.30 7.21 -3.44
C PHE A 197 7.35 6.45 -2.62
N ALA A 198 7.43 6.66 -1.30
CA ALA A 198 8.38 5.95 -0.44
C ALA A 198 8.18 4.42 -0.44
N THR A 199 6.96 3.93 -0.70
CA THR A 199 6.68 2.49 -0.87
C THR A 199 7.47 1.84 -2.00
N ALA A 200 7.89 2.62 -3.01
CA ALA A 200 8.75 2.12 -4.09
C ALA A 200 10.18 1.80 -3.62
N ALA A 201 10.59 2.23 -2.43
CA ALA A 201 11.86 1.83 -1.81
C ALA A 201 11.83 0.42 -1.22
N GLY A 202 10.65 -0.20 -1.12
CA GLY A 202 10.51 -1.55 -0.58
C GLY A 202 10.83 -1.65 0.91
N ASN A 203 10.53 -0.61 1.69
CA ASN A 203 10.58 -0.69 3.14
C ASN A 203 9.66 -1.81 3.63
N THR A 204 10.13 -2.58 4.59
CA THR A 204 9.40 -3.71 5.18
C THR A 204 9.52 -3.70 6.70
N GLY A 205 8.69 -4.52 7.34
CA GLY A 205 8.64 -4.64 8.79
C GLY A 205 7.33 -4.10 9.35
N ILE A 206 7.27 -4.08 10.67
CA ILE A 206 6.14 -3.52 11.43
C ILE A 206 6.74 -2.51 12.39
N GLY A 207 6.14 -1.33 12.44
CA GLY A 207 6.50 -0.27 13.37
C GLY A 207 6.01 -0.58 14.79
N CYS A 208 6.45 0.22 15.75
CA CYS A 208 5.85 0.22 17.07
C CYS A 208 4.32 0.37 17.02
N GLY A 209 3.63 -0.26 17.97
CA GLY A 209 2.16 -0.26 17.99
C GLY A 209 1.47 -1.11 16.91
N ASN A 210 2.23 -1.74 16.00
CA ASN A 210 1.76 -2.44 14.80
C ASN A 210 1.44 -1.54 13.59
N GLY A 211 2.08 -0.38 13.48
CA GLY A 211 2.00 0.46 12.29
C GLY A 211 2.65 -0.18 11.06
N ASP A 212 2.15 0.16 9.87
CA ASP A 212 2.87 -0.09 8.62
C ASP A 212 4.13 0.79 8.57
N VAL A 213 5.07 0.52 7.66
CA VAL A 213 6.33 1.27 7.52
C VAL A 213 6.76 1.43 6.07
N ALA A 214 5.97 0.92 5.13
CA ALA A 214 6.37 0.79 3.74
C ALA A 214 6.61 2.16 3.09
N ASP A 215 5.84 3.17 3.48
CA ASP A 215 5.93 4.56 3.03
C ASP A 215 6.89 5.41 3.88
N GLY A 216 7.76 4.79 4.66
CA GLY A 216 8.66 5.50 5.55
C GLY A 216 9.78 6.28 4.87
N VAL A 217 10.04 7.47 5.41
CA VAL A 217 11.20 8.30 5.08
C VAL A 217 12.06 8.53 6.31
N TRP A 218 13.36 8.73 6.08
CA TRP A 218 14.40 8.69 7.09
C TRP A 218 15.06 10.06 7.29
N TYR A 219 15.37 10.34 8.55
CA TYR A 219 16.16 11.47 9.01
C TYR A 219 17.24 11.01 9.98
N SER A 220 18.24 11.84 10.22
CA SER A 220 19.30 11.57 11.18
C SER A 220 19.71 12.83 11.93
N PHE A 221 20.13 12.70 13.18
CA PHE A 221 20.68 13.82 13.93
C PHE A 221 21.82 13.36 14.84
N GLU A 222 22.75 14.27 15.13
CA GLU A 222 23.75 14.07 16.18
C GLU A 222 23.23 14.69 17.48
N ALA A 223 23.19 13.90 18.55
CA ALA A 223 22.73 14.40 19.83
C ALA A 223 23.73 15.41 20.42
N MET A 224 23.22 16.56 20.83
CA MET A 224 23.93 17.61 21.59
C MET A 224 23.59 17.57 23.08
N GLY A 225 22.51 16.89 23.47
CA GLY A 225 22.10 16.66 24.85
C GLY A 225 21.41 15.30 25.00
N SER A 226 20.80 15.06 26.16
CA SER A 226 20.23 13.76 26.51
C SER A 226 18.72 13.65 26.33
N THR A 227 18.02 14.79 26.19
CA THR A 227 16.56 14.85 26.12
C THR A 227 16.11 15.75 24.98
N TYR A 228 15.15 15.28 24.19
CA TYR A 228 14.58 16.02 23.07
C TYR A 228 13.08 15.80 22.93
N ASP A 229 12.39 16.79 22.38
CA ASP A 229 11.05 16.63 21.82
C ASP A 229 11.14 16.62 20.29
N LEU A 230 10.80 15.47 19.70
CA LEU A 230 10.69 15.30 18.26
C LEU A 230 9.24 15.49 17.83
N THR A 231 8.97 16.58 17.12
CA THR A 231 7.62 16.93 16.67
C THR A 231 7.45 16.65 15.19
N VAL A 232 6.35 15.97 14.83
CA VAL A 232 5.86 15.83 13.45
C VAL A 232 4.47 16.44 13.34
N ALA A 233 4.32 17.41 12.44
CA ALA A 233 3.06 18.06 12.10
C ALA A 233 2.59 17.57 10.72
N PRO A 234 1.69 16.56 10.66
CA PRO A 234 1.26 15.95 9.40
C PRO A 234 0.17 16.76 8.67
N SER A 235 0.04 16.51 7.37
CA SER A 235 -1.10 16.94 6.57
C SER A 235 -2.40 16.21 6.95
N ALA A 236 -3.55 16.74 6.51
CA ALA A 236 -4.88 16.39 7.04
C ALA A 236 -5.28 14.91 6.91
N GLN A 237 -4.70 14.15 5.99
CA GLN A 237 -4.98 12.72 5.77
C GLN A 237 -3.71 11.86 5.94
N PHE A 238 -2.78 12.35 6.75
CA PHE A 238 -1.57 11.63 7.15
C PHE A 238 -1.61 11.42 8.66
N ASN A 239 -1.57 10.17 9.12
CA ASN A 239 -1.49 9.80 10.52
C ASN A 239 -0.05 9.45 10.85
N ALA A 240 0.69 10.43 11.38
CA ALA A 240 2.11 10.30 11.60
C ALA A 240 2.45 9.15 12.57
N HIS A 241 3.31 8.25 12.12
CA HIS A 241 3.96 7.23 12.93
C HIS A 241 5.47 7.49 12.89
N VAL A 242 6.07 7.66 14.06
CA VAL A 242 7.47 8.06 14.21
C VAL A 242 8.19 7.08 15.09
N GLU A 243 9.35 6.62 14.63
CA GLU A 243 10.21 5.71 15.36
C GLU A 243 11.66 6.19 15.32
N VAL A 244 12.32 6.21 16.48
CA VAL A 244 13.70 6.67 16.64
C VAL A 244 14.59 5.49 17.00
N PHE A 245 15.74 5.43 16.35
CA PHE A 245 16.68 4.33 16.44
C PHE A 245 18.07 4.82 16.85
N SER A 246 18.76 3.99 17.62
CA SER A 246 20.22 4.03 17.79
C SER A 246 20.90 3.02 16.86
N GLY A 247 22.22 3.13 16.72
CA GLY A 247 23.01 2.31 15.81
C GLY A 247 23.00 2.85 14.38
N ASP A 248 23.64 2.11 13.48
CA ASP A 248 23.74 2.47 12.06
C ASP A 248 22.66 1.74 11.24
N CYS A 249 22.49 2.10 9.98
CA CYS A 249 21.49 1.51 9.08
C CYS A 249 21.54 -0.02 8.93
N ASP A 250 22.69 -0.64 9.23
CA ASP A 250 22.87 -2.11 9.21
C ASP A 250 22.50 -2.80 10.54
N GLY A 251 22.23 -2.03 11.60
CA GLY A 251 22.07 -2.53 12.97
C GLY A 251 21.25 -1.59 13.86
N LEU A 252 20.11 -1.12 13.35
CA LEU A 252 19.23 -0.20 14.07
C LEU A 252 18.55 -0.88 15.28
N SER A 253 18.52 -0.17 16.40
CA SER A 253 17.74 -0.53 17.59
C SER A 253 16.73 0.56 17.90
N SER A 254 15.44 0.22 17.91
CA SER A 254 14.38 1.15 18.30
C SER A 254 14.56 1.59 19.76
N ILE A 255 14.51 2.89 20.01
CA ILE A 255 14.68 3.50 21.34
C ILE A 255 13.49 4.34 21.78
N ALA A 256 12.71 4.86 20.83
CA ALA A 256 11.53 5.66 21.12
C ALA A 256 10.54 5.58 19.95
N CYS A 257 9.28 5.82 20.26
CA CYS A 257 8.19 5.77 19.31
C CYS A 257 7.06 6.71 19.71
N ALA A 258 6.40 7.32 18.73
CA ALA A 258 5.12 7.98 18.91
C ALA A 258 4.20 7.72 17.72
N VAL A 259 2.90 7.58 18.01
CA VAL A 259 1.86 7.38 17.02
C VAL A 259 0.82 8.47 17.18
N GLY A 260 0.45 9.11 16.07
CA GLY A 260 -0.64 10.07 16.02
C GLY A 260 -1.96 9.44 16.46
N SER A 261 -2.74 10.18 17.24
CA SER A 261 -4.05 9.72 17.70
C SER A 261 -5.08 9.68 16.58
N ASN A 262 -4.86 10.44 15.50
CA ASN A 262 -5.69 10.49 14.30
C ASN A 262 -4.93 11.19 13.15
N PHE A 263 -5.54 11.22 11.96
CA PHE A 263 -5.05 11.97 10.81
C PHE A 263 -4.89 13.46 11.10
N GLY A 264 -3.82 14.07 10.58
CA GLY A 264 -3.58 15.52 10.69
C GLY A 264 -3.27 16.00 12.11
N VAL A 265 -3.13 15.09 13.07
CA VAL A 265 -2.81 15.43 14.46
C VAL A 265 -1.30 15.45 14.64
N GLN A 266 -0.81 16.56 15.20
CA GLN A 266 0.60 16.68 15.58
C GLN A 266 0.99 15.56 16.55
N THR A 267 2.11 14.92 16.26
CA THR A 267 2.66 13.81 17.04
C THR A 267 3.99 14.24 17.63
N VAL A 268 4.18 14.00 18.93
CA VAL A 268 5.42 14.33 19.65
C VAL A 268 5.99 13.03 20.23
N ALA A 269 7.26 12.76 19.92
CA ALA A 269 8.05 11.70 20.56
C ALA A 269 9.04 12.32 21.54
N GLU A 270 8.88 12.02 22.82
CA GLU A 270 9.83 12.41 23.86
C GLU A 270 11.02 11.43 23.84
N LEU A 271 12.21 11.96 23.63
CA LEU A 271 13.46 11.19 23.57
C LEU A 271 14.24 11.45 24.86
N THR A 272 14.70 10.41 25.54
CA THR A 272 15.48 10.53 26.79
C THR A 272 16.67 9.57 26.80
N GLY A 273 17.69 9.90 27.59
CA GLY A 273 18.88 9.05 27.73
C GLY A 273 19.80 9.03 26.51
N LEU A 274 19.74 10.06 25.66
CA LEU A 274 20.61 10.17 24.50
C LEU A 274 22.04 10.53 24.92
N THR A 275 23.01 10.04 24.15
CA THR A 275 24.44 10.28 24.39
C THR A 275 24.93 11.35 23.45
N THR A 276 25.44 12.46 23.99
CA THR A 276 26.01 13.56 23.19
C THR A 276 27.12 13.06 22.26
N GLY A 277 27.11 13.51 21.01
CA GLY A 277 28.03 13.13 19.94
C GLY A 277 27.64 11.84 19.20
N GLN A 278 26.60 11.13 19.65
CA GLN A 278 26.08 9.96 18.94
C GLN A 278 25.05 10.35 17.89
N THR A 279 25.09 9.67 16.74
CA THR A 279 24.07 9.78 15.70
C THR A 279 22.89 8.86 15.99
N TYR A 280 21.68 9.38 15.74
CA TYR A 280 20.42 8.67 15.83
C TYR A 280 19.67 8.80 14.50
N HIS A 281 18.82 7.82 14.22
CA HIS A 281 17.99 7.80 13.02
C HIS A 281 16.51 7.88 13.37
N VAL A 282 15.74 8.55 12.54
CA VAL A 282 14.29 8.73 12.71
C VAL A 282 13.62 8.24 11.45
N ARG A 283 12.62 7.37 11.58
CA ARG A 283 11.69 7.02 10.50
C ARG A 283 10.36 7.70 10.76
N VAL A 284 9.83 8.36 9.73
CA VAL A 284 8.47 8.94 9.72
C VAL A 284 7.70 8.26 8.58
N ASN A 285 6.53 7.72 8.89
CA ASN A 285 5.67 7.01 7.95
C ASN A 285 4.19 7.18 8.31
N ASP A 286 3.27 6.74 7.46
CA ASP A 286 1.84 6.70 7.81
C ASP A 286 1.58 5.47 8.67
N TRP A 287 0.68 5.59 9.64
CA TRP A 287 0.25 4.45 10.44
C TRP A 287 -0.40 3.34 9.59
N TYR A 288 -1.18 3.74 8.59
CA TYR A 288 -1.96 2.84 7.76
C TYR A 288 -1.14 2.27 6.61
N SER A 289 -1.57 1.14 6.06
CA SER A 289 -0.87 0.52 4.95
C SER A 289 -1.10 1.29 3.65
N GLY A 290 -0.11 1.22 2.75
CA GLY A 290 -0.16 1.92 1.47
C GLY A 290 0.31 3.37 1.57
N SER A 291 0.08 4.14 0.52
CA SER A 291 0.40 5.58 0.52
C SER A 291 -0.74 6.36 1.16
N PRO A 292 -0.47 7.34 2.04
CA PRO A 292 -1.51 8.21 2.57
C PRO A 292 -2.07 9.11 1.46
N VAL A 293 -3.30 9.60 1.66
CA VAL A 293 -4.02 10.45 0.68
C VAL A 293 -3.37 11.84 0.56
N THR A 294 -2.79 12.34 1.65
CA THR A 294 -1.90 13.51 1.65
C THR A 294 -0.56 13.09 2.22
N THR A 295 0.55 13.55 1.66
CA THR A 295 1.88 12.99 1.97
C THR A 295 2.83 13.97 2.64
N ASP A 296 2.46 15.24 2.77
CA ASP A 296 3.31 16.29 3.33
C ASP A 296 3.25 16.32 4.86
N PHE A 297 4.36 16.75 5.47
CA PHE A 297 4.46 17.04 6.90
C PHE A 297 5.60 18.04 7.18
N TYR A 298 5.67 18.54 8.40
CA TYR A 298 6.85 19.21 8.94
C TYR A 298 7.41 18.42 10.12
N ILE A 299 8.74 18.39 10.26
CA ILE A 299 9.45 17.74 11.37
C ILE A 299 10.42 18.73 12.02
N CYS A 300 10.55 18.70 13.34
CA CYS A 300 11.60 19.44 14.05
C CYS A 300 12.02 18.69 15.32
N LEU A 301 13.25 18.97 15.79
CA LEU A 301 13.84 18.34 16.95
C LEU A 301 14.35 19.41 17.93
N GLU A 302 13.66 19.54 19.06
CA GLU A 302 13.94 20.55 20.09
C GLU A 302 14.66 19.91 21.29
N LEU A 303 15.79 20.48 21.70
CA LEU A 303 16.57 20.07 22.86
C LEU A 303 15.88 20.57 24.13
N VAL A 304 15.48 19.65 25.00
CA VAL A 304 14.89 19.98 26.28
C VAL A 304 16.01 20.12 27.32
N VAL A 305 16.27 21.36 27.74
CA VAL A 305 17.27 21.64 28.77
C VAL A 305 16.67 21.39 30.15
N THR A 306 17.10 20.33 30.82
CA THR A 306 16.76 20.11 32.23
C THR A 306 17.54 21.10 33.10
N ILE A 307 16.83 22.04 33.71
CA ILE A 307 17.33 22.99 34.72
C ILE A 307 17.52 22.35 36.09
#